data_AF-A0A521LKY4-F1
#
_entry.id   AF-A0A521LKY4-F1
#
_cell.length_a   1.000
_cell.length_b   1.000
_cell.length_c   1.000
_cell.angle_alpha   90.00
_cell.angle_beta   90.00
_cell.angle_gamma   90.00
#
_symmetry.space_group_name_H-M   'P 1'
#
loop_
_entity.id
_entity.type
_entity.pdbx_description
1 polymer ?
#
loop_
_entity_poly.entity_id
_entity_poly.type
_entity_poly.pdbx_seq_one_letter_code
_entity_poly.pdbx_strand_id
1 'polypeptide(L)'
;MIISRHAWFLPAPLVLALLFLTACAPSESYRQGRGFYSEQFTQAQVQAAAKAGKVTEAGNFSFESNSCGNYSTGLADDHLVHATLQEKLPELGANAAEHIGATEQLRYFLLSLILLPMGCSDWTISGHALLVDVPPPSAPPQPH
;
A
#
# COMPACT_ATOMS: atom_id res chain seq x y z
N MET A 1 -47.33 -12.88 29.36
CA MET A 1 -46.05 -12.25 28.96
C MET A 1 -45.04 -13.35 28.69
N ILE A 2 -44.75 -13.66 27.43
CA ILE A 2 -43.73 -14.65 27.04
C ILE A 2 -42.60 -13.84 26.39
N ILE A 3 -41.48 -13.70 27.11
CA ILE A 3 -40.29 -13.02 26.61
C ILE A 3 -39.58 -14.02 25.69
N SER A 4 -39.80 -13.85 24.39
CA SER A 4 -39.19 -14.65 23.35
C SER A 4 -37.72 -14.26 23.21
N ARG A 5 -36.82 -15.06 23.80
CA ARG A 5 -35.36 -14.95 23.64
C ARG A 5 -34.95 -15.46 22.27
N HIS A 6 -35.03 -14.62 21.25
CA HIS A 6 -34.39 -14.89 19.96
C HIS A 6 -32.92 -14.46 20.08
N ALA A 7 -32.10 -15.34 20.66
CA ALA A 7 -30.66 -15.26 20.51
C ALA A 7 -30.35 -15.56 19.04
N TRP A 8 -30.00 -14.53 18.29
CA TRP A 8 -29.51 -14.64 16.93
C TRP A 8 -28.17 -15.37 16.96
N PHE A 9 -28.22 -16.70 16.92
CA PHE A 9 -27.08 -17.52 16.56
C PHE A 9 -26.76 -17.23 15.09
N LEU A 10 -25.85 -16.28 14.87
CA LEU A 10 -25.17 -16.15 13.58
C LEU A 10 -24.50 -17.51 13.30
N PRO A 11 -24.80 -18.17 12.17
CA PRO A 11 -24.21 -19.47 11.86
C PRO A 11 -22.70 -19.30 11.73
N ALA A 12 -21.95 -20.06 12.54
CA ALA A 12 -20.48 -20.13 12.52
C ALA A 12 -19.81 -20.15 11.13
N PRO A 13 -20.36 -20.81 10.07
CA PRO A 13 -19.76 -20.75 8.73
C PRO A 13 -19.75 -19.34 8.11
N LEU A 14 -20.63 -18.43 8.53
CA LEU A 14 -20.66 -17.05 8.01
C LEU A 14 -19.52 -16.19 8.59
N VAL A 15 -19.15 -16.44 9.84
CA VAL A 15 -17.99 -15.79 10.49
C VAL A 15 -16.68 -16.30 9.89
N LEU A 16 -16.62 -17.59 9.54
CA LEU A 16 -15.45 -18.18 8.88
C LEU A 16 -15.26 -17.63 7.46
N ALA A 17 -16.34 -17.41 6.70
CA ALA A 17 -16.29 -16.79 5.38
C ALA A 17 -15.82 -15.32 5.42
N LEU A 18 -16.11 -14.60 6.51
CA LEU A 18 -15.64 -13.22 6.71
C LEU A 18 -14.13 -13.12 7.03
N LEU A 19 -13.53 -14.18 7.60
CA LEU A 19 -12.10 -14.21 7.92
C LEU A 19 -11.20 -14.45 6.70
N PHE A 20 -11.74 -14.92 5.57
CA PHE A 20 -11.00 -15.12 4.33
C PHE A 20 -11.08 -13.93 3.36
N LEU A 21 -11.84 -12.88 3.70
CA LEU A 21 -12.03 -11.72 2.82
C LEU A 21 -11.01 -10.59 3.03
N THR A 22 -10.10 -10.71 4.00
CA THR A 22 -8.94 -9.79 4.10
C THR A 22 -7.81 -10.23 3.17
N ALA A 23 -8.19 -10.54 1.92
CA ALA A 23 -7.26 -10.92 0.87
C ALA A 23 -6.34 -9.73 0.58
N CYS A 24 -5.05 -9.93 0.86
CA CYS A 24 -3.86 -9.22 0.39
C CYS A 24 -4.13 -8.00 -0.51
N ALA A 25 -4.68 -6.93 0.08
CA ALA A 25 -5.03 -5.71 -0.63
C ALA A 25 -4.41 -4.52 0.10
N PRO A 26 -3.69 -3.63 -0.61
CA PRO A 26 -3.20 -2.37 -0.07
C PRO A 26 -4.33 -1.50 0.47
N SER A 27 -3.97 -0.51 1.26
CA SER A 27 -4.91 0.46 1.79
C SER A 27 -5.66 1.20 0.69
N GLU A 28 -6.81 1.75 1.09
CA GLU A 28 -7.70 2.45 0.17
C GLU A 28 -7.01 3.66 -0.49
N SER A 29 -6.07 4.32 0.20
CA SER A 29 -5.29 5.41 -0.39
C SER A 29 -4.48 4.93 -1.59
N TYR A 30 -3.76 3.81 -1.49
CA TYR A 30 -3.02 3.24 -2.62
C TYR A 30 -3.96 2.70 -3.70
N ARG A 31 -5.06 2.03 -3.35
CA ARG A 31 -6.02 1.54 -4.35
C ARG A 31 -6.70 2.68 -5.14
N GLN A 32 -6.73 3.88 -4.61
CA GLN A 32 -7.33 5.06 -5.24
C GLN A 32 -6.31 6.02 -5.87
N GLY A 33 -5.02 5.67 -5.92
CA GLY A 33 -4.00 6.56 -6.50
C GLY A 33 -3.67 7.78 -5.65
N ARG A 34 -3.94 7.71 -4.34
CA ARG A 34 -3.70 8.79 -3.37
C ARG A 34 -2.55 8.47 -2.41
N GLY A 35 -1.76 7.44 -2.73
CA GLY A 35 -0.62 7.03 -1.93
C GLY A 35 0.55 8.01 -2.01
N PHE A 36 1.36 8.03 -0.96
CA PHE A 36 2.59 8.81 -0.86
C PHE A 36 3.65 7.95 -0.16
N TYR A 37 4.89 8.03 -0.65
CA TYR A 37 6.01 7.30 -0.06
C TYR A 37 7.27 8.16 -0.08
N SER A 38 7.97 8.19 1.04
CA SER A 38 9.35 8.64 1.17
C SER A 38 9.90 8.13 2.51
N GLU A 39 11.16 7.71 2.54
CA GLU A 39 11.80 7.31 3.81
C GLU A 39 12.17 8.51 4.70
N GLN A 40 12.31 9.70 4.10
CA GLN A 40 12.95 10.86 4.74
C GLN A 40 11.99 12.02 4.94
N PHE A 41 10.92 12.09 4.13
CA PHE A 41 10.04 13.25 4.10
C PHE A 41 8.58 12.86 4.32
N THR A 42 7.87 13.72 5.02
CA THR A 42 6.41 13.69 5.03
C THR A 42 5.85 14.32 3.76
N GLN A 43 4.63 13.95 3.38
CA GLN A 43 3.96 14.55 2.22
C GLN A 43 3.88 16.09 2.32
N ALA A 44 3.63 16.63 3.52
CA ALA A 44 3.59 18.07 3.74
C ALA A 44 4.96 18.75 3.50
N GLN A 45 6.06 18.09 3.86
CA GLN A 45 7.41 18.60 3.60
C GLN A 45 7.74 18.57 2.11
N VAL A 46 7.36 17.51 1.39
CA VAL A 46 7.53 17.44 -0.07
C VAL A 46 6.72 18.55 -0.75
N GLN A 47 5.47 18.78 -0.34
CA GLN A 47 4.65 19.88 -0.87
C GLN A 47 5.24 21.26 -0.56
N ALA A 48 5.84 21.45 0.62
CA ALA A 48 6.52 22.69 0.96
C ALA A 48 7.80 22.88 0.11
N ALA A 49 8.58 21.82 -0.08
CA ALA A 49 9.77 21.82 -0.94
C ALA A 49 9.40 22.11 -2.41
N ALA A 50 8.30 21.52 -2.90
CA ALA A 50 7.80 21.76 -4.26
C ALA A 50 7.43 23.24 -4.46
N LYS A 51 6.72 23.85 -3.50
CA LYS A 51 6.41 25.30 -3.52
C LYS A 51 7.65 26.19 -3.49
N ALA A 52 8.75 25.70 -2.92
CA ALA A 52 10.04 26.38 -2.89
C ALA A 52 10.92 26.11 -4.12
N GLY A 53 10.44 25.35 -5.12
CA GLY A 53 11.22 24.96 -6.30
C GLY A 53 12.37 24.00 -5.97
N LYS A 54 12.21 23.17 -4.93
CA LYS A 54 13.19 22.19 -4.44
C LYS A 54 12.78 20.74 -4.71
N VAL A 55 11.88 20.55 -5.67
CA VAL A 55 11.44 19.22 -6.11
C VAL A 55 11.62 19.16 -7.61
N THR A 56 12.29 18.12 -8.07
CA THR A 56 12.48 17.80 -9.48
C THR A 56 11.66 16.55 -9.80
N GLU A 57 10.86 16.60 -10.87
CA GLU A 57 10.13 15.41 -11.35
C GLU A 57 11.12 14.44 -11.99
N ALA A 58 11.20 13.22 -11.46
CA ALA A 58 12.02 12.14 -12.02
C ALA A 58 11.25 11.30 -13.07
N GLY A 59 9.95 11.56 -13.23
CA GLY A 59 9.08 10.94 -14.23
C GLY A 59 8.01 10.05 -13.63
N ASN A 60 7.26 9.38 -14.50
CA ASN A 60 6.20 8.45 -14.12
C ASN A 60 6.75 7.04 -14.06
N PHE A 61 6.22 6.22 -13.16
CA PHE A 61 6.60 4.81 -13.07
C PHE A 61 5.38 3.88 -13.05
N SER A 62 5.62 2.63 -13.41
CA SER A 62 4.67 1.53 -13.33
C SER A 62 5.47 0.24 -13.16
N PHE A 63 5.45 -0.31 -11.95
CA PHE A 63 6.17 -1.52 -11.57
C PHE A 63 5.18 -2.66 -11.31
N GLU A 64 5.54 -3.85 -11.78
CA GLU A 64 4.84 -5.06 -11.39
C GLU A 64 5.44 -5.58 -10.08
N SER A 65 4.56 -5.92 -9.15
CA SER A 65 4.94 -6.47 -7.86
C SER A 65 4.00 -7.62 -7.53
N ASN A 66 4.58 -8.73 -7.09
CA ASN A 66 3.82 -9.87 -6.62
C ASN A 66 3.98 -9.98 -5.10
N SER A 67 2.89 -10.30 -4.43
CA SER A 67 2.97 -10.64 -3.01
C SER A 67 2.04 -11.81 -2.73
N CYS A 68 2.53 -12.73 -1.92
CA CYS A 68 1.85 -13.93 -1.51
C CYS A 68 1.76 -13.95 0.01
N GLY A 69 0.56 -13.85 0.54
CA GLY A 69 0.37 -13.98 1.98
C GLY A 69 -1.02 -13.63 2.46
N ASN A 70 -1.24 -13.84 3.76
CA ASN A 70 -2.41 -13.35 4.46
C ASN A 70 -1.99 -12.09 5.25
N TYR A 71 -1.87 -10.98 4.53
CA TYR A 71 -1.48 -9.69 5.11
C TYR A 71 -2.72 -8.91 5.51
N SER A 72 -2.65 -8.25 6.66
CA SER A 72 -3.52 -7.11 6.92
C SER A 72 -3.21 -5.99 5.93
N THR A 73 -4.16 -5.08 5.72
CA THR A 73 -4.01 -3.97 4.78
C THR A 73 -2.73 -3.13 4.99
N GLY A 74 -2.34 -2.87 6.25
CA GLY A 74 -1.10 -2.14 6.54
C GLY A 74 0.16 -2.95 6.20
N LEU A 75 0.15 -4.25 6.46
CA LEU A 75 1.25 -5.13 6.05
C LEU A 75 1.34 -5.26 4.52
N ALA A 76 0.21 -5.17 3.81
CA ALA A 76 0.22 -5.11 2.35
C ALA A 76 0.88 -3.81 1.86
N ASP A 77 0.62 -2.66 2.49
CA ASP A 77 1.32 -1.41 2.15
C ASP A 77 2.84 -1.55 2.33
N ASP A 78 3.28 -2.06 3.48
CA ASP A 78 4.70 -2.18 3.81
C ASP A 78 5.42 -3.20 2.91
N HIS A 79 4.86 -4.41 2.78
CA HIS A 79 5.54 -5.52 2.09
C HIS A 79 5.37 -5.55 0.58
N LEU A 80 4.33 -4.91 0.04
CA LEU A 80 4.11 -4.82 -1.40
C LEU A 80 4.51 -3.43 -1.91
N VAL A 81 3.86 -2.37 -1.41
CA VAL A 81 4.01 -1.04 -1.99
C VAL A 81 5.34 -0.41 -1.59
N HIS A 82 5.62 -0.30 -0.30
CA HIS A 82 6.82 0.36 0.20
C HIS A 82 8.07 -0.41 -0.19
N ALA A 83 8.08 -1.74 -0.03
CA ALA A 83 9.21 -2.57 -0.46
C ALA A 83 9.55 -2.37 -1.95
N THR A 84 8.54 -2.36 -2.83
CA THR A 84 8.77 -2.12 -4.27
C THR A 84 9.31 -0.72 -4.53
N LEU A 85 8.78 0.31 -3.86
CA LEU A 85 9.22 1.69 -4.05
C LEU A 85 10.62 1.95 -3.48
N GLN A 86 10.94 1.34 -2.33
CA GLN A 86 12.26 1.41 -1.71
C GLN A 86 13.34 0.85 -2.64
N GLU A 87 13.03 -0.25 -3.33
CA GLU A 87 13.94 -0.86 -4.28
C GLU A 87 14.05 -0.05 -5.59
N LYS A 88 12.93 0.40 -6.14
CA LYS A 88 12.86 0.93 -7.52
C LYS A 88 12.97 2.44 -7.67
N LEU A 89 12.61 3.24 -6.66
CA LEU A 89 12.73 4.71 -6.77
C LEU A 89 14.18 5.21 -6.90
N PRO A 90 15.18 4.62 -6.21
CA PRO A 90 16.57 5.02 -6.40
C PRO A 90 17.08 4.79 -7.83
N GLU A 91 16.57 3.75 -8.51
CA GLU A 91 16.90 3.47 -9.92
C GLU A 91 16.43 4.60 -10.86
N LEU A 92 15.39 5.34 -10.46
CA LEU A 92 14.88 6.52 -11.17
C LEU A 92 15.54 7.84 -10.74
N GLY A 93 16.47 7.80 -9.78
CA GLY A 93 17.06 9.01 -9.20
C GLY A 93 16.06 9.80 -8.33
N ALA A 94 15.06 9.13 -7.75
CA ALA A 94 14.04 9.72 -6.90
C ALA A 94 14.20 9.29 -5.43
N ASN A 95 13.73 10.13 -4.51
CA ASN A 95 13.71 9.86 -3.05
C ASN A 95 12.32 10.04 -2.42
N ALA A 96 11.32 10.39 -3.23
CA ALA A 96 9.92 10.42 -2.86
C ALA A 96 9.04 10.02 -4.05
N ALA A 97 7.80 9.63 -3.78
CA ALA A 97 6.80 9.38 -4.79
C ALA A 97 5.39 9.79 -4.31
N GLU A 98 4.58 10.24 -5.25
CA GLU A 98 3.19 10.66 -5.00
C GLU A 98 2.21 10.16 -6.07
N HIS A 99 0.93 10.35 -5.79
CA HIS A 99 -0.20 9.76 -6.54
C HIS A 99 -0.02 8.26 -6.77
N ILE A 100 0.46 7.56 -5.74
CA ILE A 100 0.79 6.15 -5.86
C ILE A 100 -0.51 5.35 -5.90
N GLY A 101 -0.69 4.61 -7.00
CA GLY A 101 -1.79 3.72 -7.29
C GLY A 101 -1.35 2.26 -7.27
N ALA A 102 -2.08 1.39 -6.57
CA ALA A 102 -1.91 -0.06 -6.61
C ALA A 102 -3.16 -0.70 -7.23
N THR A 103 -3.01 -1.30 -8.40
CA THR A 103 -4.11 -1.97 -9.13
C THR A 103 -3.83 -3.45 -9.25
N GLU A 104 -4.80 -4.28 -8.85
CA GLU A 104 -4.71 -5.73 -8.98
C GLU A 104 -4.83 -6.14 -10.45
N GLN A 105 -3.90 -6.96 -10.93
CA GLN A 105 -4.01 -7.56 -12.25
C GLN A 105 -4.95 -8.77 -12.18
N LEU A 106 -6.16 -8.59 -12.74
CA LEU A 106 -7.25 -9.57 -12.71
C LEU A 106 -6.91 -10.94 -13.34
N ARG A 107 -5.79 -11.06 -14.09
CA ARG A 107 -5.39 -12.26 -14.82
C ARG A 107 -5.23 -13.50 -13.92
N TYR A 108 -4.97 -13.33 -12.63
CA TYR A 108 -4.79 -14.43 -11.69
C TYR A 108 -5.86 -14.53 -10.60
N PHE A 109 -6.83 -13.59 -10.53
CA PHE A 109 -7.94 -13.64 -9.57
C PHE A 109 -8.80 -14.92 -9.72
N LEU A 110 -8.99 -15.39 -10.95
CA LEU A 110 -9.70 -16.64 -11.25
C LEU A 110 -8.88 -17.89 -10.90
N LEU A 111 -7.55 -17.79 -10.89
CA LEU A 111 -6.64 -18.90 -10.57
C LEU A 111 -6.39 -19.03 -9.07
N SER A 112 -6.35 -17.92 -8.33
CA SER A 112 -6.21 -17.89 -6.87
C SER A 112 -7.42 -18.48 -6.13
N LEU A 113 -8.59 -18.51 -6.75
CA LEU A 113 -9.78 -19.23 -6.26
C LEU A 113 -9.65 -20.75 -6.28
N ILE A 114 -8.72 -21.32 -7.07
CA ILE A 114 -8.67 -22.76 -7.35
C ILE A 114 -7.53 -23.48 -6.59
N LEU A 115 -6.43 -22.81 -6.25
CA LEU A 115 -5.19 -23.55 -5.94
C LEU A 115 -4.63 -23.47 -4.51
N LEU A 116 -4.74 -22.38 -3.74
CA LEU A 116 -4.09 -22.32 -2.41
C LEU A 116 -4.81 -21.35 -1.44
N PRO A 117 -4.83 -21.61 -0.12
CA PRO A 117 -5.36 -20.67 0.90
C PRO A 117 -4.45 -19.44 1.13
N MET A 118 -3.42 -19.26 0.31
CA MET A 118 -2.52 -18.10 0.35
C MET A 118 -2.93 -17.16 -0.78
N GLY A 119 -3.45 -15.98 -0.43
CA GLY A 119 -3.78 -14.95 -1.42
C GLY A 119 -2.51 -14.41 -2.05
N CYS A 120 -2.13 -14.96 -3.20
CA CYS A 120 -1.17 -14.34 -4.10
C CYS A 120 -1.94 -13.43 -5.04
N SER A 121 -1.62 -12.14 -5.03
CA SER A 121 -2.14 -11.16 -5.97
C SER A 121 -0.99 -10.44 -6.65
N ASP A 122 -1.11 -10.31 -7.96
CA ASP A 122 -0.19 -9.52 -8.77
C ASP A 122 -0.73 -8.10 -8.82
N TRP A 123 0.11 -7.14 -8.49
CA TRP A 123 -0.23 -5.73 -8.44
C TRP A 123 0.65 -4.94 -9.38
N THR A 124 0.05 -3.93 -10.01
CA THR A 124 0.79 -2.86 -10.67
C THR A 124 0.79 -1.65 -9.76
N ILE A 125 1.99 -1.24 -9.33
CA ILE A 125 2.22 -0.05 -8.54
C ILE A 125 2.71 1.05 -9.48
N SER A 126 1.96 2.15 -9.55
CA SER A 126 2.23 3.26 -10.45
C SER A 126 2.17 4.60 -9.71
N GLY A 127 2.81 5.63 -10.24
CA GLY A 127 2.81 6.96 -9.63
C GLY A 127 3.83 7.91 -10.26
N HIS A 128 4.08 9.02 -9.57
CA HIS A 128 5.09 10.01 -9.94
C HIS A 128 6.29 9.91 -9.01
N ALA A 129 7.47 9.82 -9.60
CA ALA A 129 8.74 9.83 -8.89
C ALA A 129 9.26 11.26 -8.77
N LEU A 130 9.71 11.61 -7.57
CA LEU A 130 10.15 12.96 -7.20
C LEU A 130 11.54 12.90 -6.57
N LEU A 131 12.41 13.84 -6.95
CA LEU A 131 13.66 14.12 -6.25
C LEU A 131 13.49 15.39 -5.42
N VAL A 132 13.62 15.25 -4.11
CA VAL A 132 13.53 16.33 -3.13
C VAL A 132 14.95 16.78 -2.77
N ASP A 133 15.32 18.00 -3.17
CA ASP A 133 16.66 18.59 -3.03
C ASP A 133 16.83 19.40 -1.73
N VAL A 134 16.15 19.00 -0.65
CA VAL A 134 16.37 19.56 0.69
C VAL A 134 17.00 18.52 1.61
N PRO A 135 17.89 18.93 2.52
CA PRO A 135 18.42 18.00 3.52
C PRO A 135 17.27 17.42 4.36
N PRO A 136 17.33 16.12 4.71
CA PRO A 136 16.33 15.50 5.59
C PRO A 136 16.25 16.28 6.91
N PRO A 137 15.06 16.35 7.55
CA PRO A 137 14.98 16.86 8.91
C PRO A 137 15.93 16.03 9.78
N SER A 138 16.82 16.70 10.52
CA SER A 138 17.68 16.05 11.50
C SER A 138 16.81 15.23 12.45
N ALA A 139 17.09 13.93 12.56
CA ALA A 139 16.30 12.99 13.35
C ALA A 139 16.02 13.56 14.75
N PRO A 140 14.81 13.40 15.31
CA PRO A 140 14.56 13.79 16.68
C PRO A 140 15.57 13.08 17.60
N PRO A 141 16.09 13.76 18.64
CA PRO A 141 17.05 13.15 19.54
C PRO A 141 16.46 11.85 20.10
N GLN A 142 17.17 10.74 19.91
CA GLN A 142 16.72 9.46 20.45
C GLN A 142 16.75 9.55 21.98
N PRO A 143 15.64 9.22 22.67
CA PRO A 143 15.69 9.06 24.11
C PRO A 143 16.60 7.87 24.42
N HIS A 144 17.72 8.16 25.11
CA HIS A 144 18.60 7.16 25.72
C HIS A 144 17.92 6.51 26.92
#